data_AF-A0A842P611-F1
#
_entry.id   AF-A0A842P611-F1
#
_cell.length_a   1.000
_cell.length_b   1.000
_cell.length_c   1.000
_cell.angle_alpha   90.00
_cell.angle_beta   90.00
_cell.angle_gamma   90.00
#
_symmetry.space_group_name_H-M   'P 1'
#
loop_
_entity.id
_entity.type
_entity.pdbx_description
1 polymer ?
#
loop_
_entity_poly.entity_id
_entity_poly.type
_entity_poly.pdbx_seq_one_letter_code
_entity_poly.pdbx_strand_id
1 'polypeptide(L)'
;MPKKSKQQKCFAFLSFEKSRVSKSLNSSYNYSYNKSYKNKPITFHTHLFSRKNYRNLDLDMIETTVKSGKINYKKSKRRKLCLERYFGKLNLTYIVIIRIYKNDVEVRTAWIKKGK
;
A
#
# COMPACT_ATOMS: atom_id res chain seq x y z
N MET A 1 -45.23 -40.16 9.40
CA MET A 1 -44.07 -39.76 8.56
C MET A 1 -44.37 -38.39 7.97
N PRO A 2 -43.54 -37.37 8.23
CA PRO A 2 -42.53 -36.98 7.24
C PRO A 2 -41.13 -36.64 7.83
N LYS A 3 -40.16 -37.01 6.99
CA LYS A 3 -38.74 -36.65 6.81
C LYS A 3 -38.03 -35.75 7.84
N LYS A 4 -37.04 -36.37 8.51
CA LYS A 4 -35.89 -35.76 9.21
C LYS A 4 -35.13 -34.79 8.29
N SER A 5 -34.93 -33.55 8.71
CA SER A 5 -33.90 -32.67 8.14
C SER A 5 -32.61 -32.80 8.97
N LYS A 6 -31.61 -33.44 8.35
CA LYS A 6 -30.21 -33.35 8.75
C LYS A 6 -29.61 -32.11 8.11
N GLN A 7 -28.83 -31.34 8.87
CA GLN A 7 -27.46 -30.85 8.56
C GLN A 7 -27.16 -29.61 9.42
N GLN A 8 -26.35 -29.78 10.48
CA GLN A 8 -24.89 -29.55 10.53
C GLN A 8 -24.59 -28.11 11.02
N LYS A 9 -24.29 -27.93 12.31
CA LYS A 9 -23.00 -28.14 12.99
C LYS A 9 -21.96 -27.06 12.71
N CYS A 10 -21.63 -26.38 13.80
CA CYS A 10 -20.29 -25.99 14.24
C CYS A 10 -19.70 -24.70 13.65
N PHE A 11 -19.77 -23.67 14.49
CA PHE A 11 -18.68 -22.73 14.76
C PHE A 11 -17.31 -23.41 14.59
N ALA A 12 -16.48 -22.85 13.71
CA ALA A 12 -15.04 -23.06 13.74
C ALA A 12 -14.37 -21.72 13.47
N PHE A 13 -13.85 -21.16 14.56
CA PHE A 13 -12.75 -20.21 14.58
C PHE A 13 -11.72 -20.59 13.51
N LEU A 14 -11.58 -19.77 12.47
CA LEU A 14 -10.39 -19.84 11.62
C LEU A 14 -9.24 -19.18 12.37
N SER A 15 -8.59 -20.02 13.16
CA SER A 15 -7.23 -19.87 13.65
C SER A 15 -6.36 -19.25 12.56
N PHE A 16 -5.90 -18.04 12.86
CA PHE A 16 -4.97 -17.28 12.04
C PHE A 16 -3.60 -17.96 12.07
N GLU A 17 -3.44 -19.06 11.32
CA GLU A 17 -2.16 -19.71 11.15
C GLU A 17 -1.20 -18.75 10.45
N LYS A 18 -0.17 -18.33 11.20
CA LYS A 18 1.00 -17.61 10.71
C LYS A 18 1.82 -18.55 9.83
N SER A 19 1.35 -18.82 8.61
CA SER A 19 2.14 -19.48 7.59
C SER A 19 3.34 -18.58 7.26
N ARG A 20 4.54 -19.12 7.52
CA ARG A 20 5.84 -18.55 7.14
C ARG A 20 5.93 -18.56 5.61
N VAL A 21 5.34 -17.54 4.98
CA VAL A 21 5.47 -17.31 3.53
C VAL A 21 6.96 -17.12 3.22
N SER A 22 7.51 -18.00 2.38
CA SER A 22 8.89 -17.98 1.93
C SER A 22 9.24 -16.64 1.27
N LYS A 23 10.47 -16.15 1.46
CA LYS A 23 10.95 -14.87 0.91
C LYS A 23 10.84 -14.80 -0.62
N SER A 24 10.95 -15.94 -1.31
CA SER A 24 10.84 -16.05 -2.78
C SER A 24 9.42 -15.78 -3.30
N LEU A 25 8.38 -16.27 -2.61
CA LEU A 25 6.97 -16.04 -3.01
C LEU A 25 6.49 -14.61 -2.73
N ASN A 26 7.15 -13.87 -1.83
CA ASN A 26 6.87 -12.45 -1.63
C ASN A 26 7.26 -11.60 -2.85
N SER A 27 8.18 -12.05 -3.71
CA SER A 27 8.60 -11.28 -4.89
C SER A 27 7.57 -11.34 -6.01
N SER A 28 7.07 -12.55 -6.36
CA SER A 28 6.13 -12.72 -7.48
C SER A 28 4.72 -12.20 -7.17
N TYR A 29 4.24 -12.37 -5.92
CA TYR A 29 2.96 -11.80 -5.49
C TYR A 29 2.95 -10.26 -5.50
N ASN A 30 4.08 -9.63 -5.17
CA ASN A 30 4.20 -8.18 -5.29
C ASN A 30 4.22 -7.78 -6.78
N TYR A 31 4.95 -8.50 -7.66
CA TYR A 31 5.11 -8.07 -9.06
C TYR A 31 3.80 -8.03 -9.86
N SER A 32 2.92 -9.03 -9.71
CA SER A 32 1.65 -9.10 -10.45
C SER A 32 0.62 -8.03 -9.97
N TYR A 33 0.53 -7.78 -8.66
CA TYR A 33 -0.34 -6.73 -8.10
C TYR A 33 0.19 -5.30 -8.31
N ASN A 34 1.49 -5.15 -8.61
CA ASN A 34 2.15 -3.84 -8.74
C ASN A 34 1.82 -3.08 -10.04
N LYS A 35 1.21 -3.70 -11.05
CA LYS A 35 0.91 -2.99 -12.32
C LYS A 35 -0.48 -2.34 -12.32
N SER A 36 -1.42 -2.86 -11.54
CA SER A 36 -2.84 -2.46 -11.58
C SER A 36 -3.20 -1.28 -10.67
N TYR A 37 -2.36 -0.90 -9.70
CA TYR A 37 -2.73 0.11 -8.71
C TYR A 37 -2.71 1.56 -9.23
N LYS A 38 -2.05 1.83 -10.36
CA LYS A 38 -1.88 3.20 -10.89
C LYS A 38 -3.19 3.86 -11.33
N ASN A 39 -4.19 3.05 -11.69
CA ASN A 39 -5.49 3.53 -12.15
C ASN A 39 -6.55 3.52 -11.04
N LYS A 40 -6.17 3.12 -9.82
CA LYS A 40 -7.09 3.06 -8.69
C LYS A 40 -7.21 4.44 -8.02
N PRO A 41 -8.38 4.74 -7.41
CA PRO A 41 -8.53 5.94 -6.58
C PRO A 41 -7.49 5.96 -5.46
N ILE A 42 -6.92 7.15 -5.22
CA ILE A 42 -5.94 7.39 -4.17
C ILE A 42 -6.67 7.98 -2.97
N THR A 43 -6.50 7.35 -1.81
CA THR A 43 -7.03 7.81 -0.53
C THR A 43 -5.88 8.19 0.39
N PHE A 44 -6.10 9.15 1.29
CA PHE A 44 -5.07 9.61 2.24
C PHE A 44 -5.46 9.26 3.66
N HIS A 45 -4.52 8.68 4.40
CA HIS A 45 -4.74 8.43 5.83
C HIS A 45 -4.82 9.75 6.59
N THR A 46 -5.71 9.83 7.58
CA THR A 46 -5.94 11.02 8.44
C THR A 46 -4.66 11.64 9.01
N HIS A 47 -3.75 10.82 9.56
CA HIS A 47 -2.45 11.26 10.07
C HIS A 47 -1.55 12.00 9.05
N LEU A 48 -1.78 11.84 7.75
CA LEU A 48 -1.01 12.52 6.72
C LEU A 48 -1.37 14.01 6.67
N PHE A 49 -2.63 14.36 6.92
CA PHE A 49 -3.10 15.75 6.98
C PHE A 49 -2.53 16.48 8.19
N SER A 50 -2.46 15.82 9.36
CA SER A 50 -1.80 16.39 10.56
C SER A 50 -0.32 16.71 10.31
N ARG A 51 0.34 15.96 9.42
CA ARG A 51 1.74 16.17 9.05
C ARG A 51 1.94 17.07 7.85
N LYS A 52 0.88 17.36 7.08
CA LYS A 52 0.95 18.19 5.87
C LYS A 52 1.48 19.58 6.19
N ASN A 53 0.91 20.21 7.22
CA ASN A 53 1.27 21.56 7.65
C ASN A 53 2.65 21.61 8.32
N TYR A 54 3.05 20.55 9.02
CA TYR A 54 4.36 20.49 9.67
C TYR A 54 5.51 20.20 8.69
N ARG A 55 5.22 19.53 7.57
CA ARG A 55 6.26 19.04 6.63
C ARG A 55 6.18 19.68 5.24
N ASN A 56 5.37 20.72 5.06
CA ASN A 56 5.11 21.38 3.77
C ASN A 56 4.88 20.36 2.63
N LEU A 57 4.02 19.37 2.88
CA LEU A 57 3.75 18.32 1.90
C LEU A 57 2.75 18.82 0.87
N ASP A 58 3.14 18.73 -0.39
CA ASP A 58 2.23 18.93 -1.52
C ASP A 58 1.52 17.62 -1.86
N LEU A 59 0.17 17.65 -1.81
CA LEU A 59 -0.66 16.47 -2.10
C LEU A 59 -0.55 16.07 -3.57
N ASP A 60 -0.43 17.04 -4.48
CA ASP A 60 -0.37 16.79 -5.92
C ASP A 60 0.94 16.08 -6.29
N MET A 61 2.03 16.44 -5.62
CA MET A 61 3.33 15.78 -5.76
C MET A 61 3.30 14.37 -5.17
N ILE A 62 2.57 14.15 -4.08
CA ILE A 62 2.37 12.80 -3.52
C ILE A 62 1.60 11.93 -4.51
N GLU A 63 0.47 12.40 -5.05
CA GLU A 63 -0.30 11.65 -6.04
C GLU A 63 0.53 11.34 -7.29
N THR A 64 1.28 12.34 -7.78
CA THR A 64 2.19 12.16 -8.91
C THR A 64 3.23 11.08 -8.60
N THR A 65 3.77 11.07 -7.38
CA THR A 65 4.71 10.04 -6.91
C THR A 65 4.05 8.67 -6.84
N VAL A 66 2.77 8.57 -6.46
CA VAL A 66 2.03 7.30 -6.48
C VAL A 66 1.86 6.76 -7.90
N LYS A 67 1.49 7.62 -8.85
CA LYS A 67 1.22 7.22 -10.25
C LYS A 67 2.49 6.90 -11.04
N SER A 68 3.56 7.64 -10.79
CA SER A 68 4.76 7.67 -11.66
C SER A 68 6.08 7.43 -10.94
N GLY A 69 6.08 7.26 -9.61
CA GLY A 69 7.27 6.99 -8.83
C GLY A 69 7.83 5.59 -9.07
N LYS A 70 9.13 5.43 -8.79
CA LYS A 70 9.80 4.12 -8.85
C LYS A 70 9.58 3.39 -7.53
N ILE A 71 9.32 2.08 -7.59
CA ILE A 71 9.18 1.26 -6.40
C ILE A 71 10.55 1.03 -5.78
N ASN A 72 10.72 1.44 -4.52
CA ASN A 72 11.88 1.13 -3.71
C ASN A 72 11.63 -0.18 -2.96
N TYR A 73 11.99 -1.31 -3.58
CA TYR A 73 11.78 -2.64 -3.01
C TYR A 73 12.53 -2.87 -1.69
N LYS A 74 13.67 -2.20 -1.47
CA LYS A 74 14.45 -2.31 -0.23
C LYS A 74 13.68 -1.77 0.97
N LYS A 75 12.91 -0.69 0.78
CA LYS A 75 12.11 -0.05 1.83
C LYS A 75 10.66 -0.57 1.90
N SER A 76 10.24 -1.34 0.89
CA SER A 76 8.91 -1.94 0.84
C SER A 76 8.82 -3.11 1.81
N LYS A 77 7.70 -3.24 2.54
CA LYS A 77 7.46 -4.31 3.52
C LYS A 77 6.16 -5.03 3.16
N ARG A 78 5.87 -6.18 3.79
CA ARG A 78 4.66 -6.96 3.50
C ARG A 78 3.40 -6.07 3.48
N ARG A 79 2.70 -6.06 2.34
CA ARG A 79 1.49 -5.25 2.05
C ARG A 79 1.69 -3.74 1.95
N LYS A 80 2.93 -3.22 1.97
CA LYS A 80 3.25 -1.80 1.85
C LYS A 80 4.30 -1.57 0.77
N LEU A 81 4.03 -0.67 -0.17
CA LEU A 81 5.01 -0.25 -1.16
C LEU A 81 5.59 1.10 -0.79
N CYS A 82 6.88 1.23 -0.99
CA CYS A 82 7.59 2.49 -0.91
C CYS A 82 7.85 2.99 -2.34
N LEU A 83 7.35 4.17 -2.66
CA LEU A 83 7.50 4.84 -3.94
C LEU A 83 8.38 6.06 -3.76
N GLU A 84 9.27 6.29 -4.73
CA GLU A 84 10.23 7.36 -4.70
C GLU A 84 10.25 8.09 -6.04
N ARG A 85 10.15 9.43 -6.00
CA ARG A 85 10.23 10.28 -7.19
C ARG A 85 11.00 11.55 -6.89
N TYR A 86 12.01 11.82 -7.71
CA TYR A 86 12.76 13.06 -7.70
C TYR A 86 12.10 14.09 -8.65
N PHE A 87 11.89 15.29 -8.14
CA PHE A 87 11.37 16.44 -8.88
C PHE A 87 12.49 17.46 -9.07
N GLY A 88 13.16 17.40 -10.23
CA GLY A 88 14.36 18.21 -10.52
C GLY A 88 14.15 19.72 -10.38
N LYS A 89 12.99 20.24 -10.81
CA LYS A 89 12.65 21.67 -10.68
C LYS A 89 12.63 22.17 -9.23
N LEU A 90 12.26 21.30 -8.30
CA LEU A 90 12.17 21.62 -6.88
C LEU A 90 13.42 21.17 -6.10
N ASN A 91 14.28 20.36 -6.73
CA ASN A 91 15.39 19.66 -6.08
C ASN A 91 14.95 18.83 -4.85
N LEU A 92 13.77 18.19 -4.94
CA LEU A 92 13.18 17.40 -3.85
C LEU A 92 12.86 15.99 -4.33
N THR A 93 13.12 15.01 -3.46
CA THR A 93 12.65 13.64 -3.62
C THR A 93 11.49 13.38 -2.68
N TYR A 94 10.34 13.03 -3.24
CA TYR A 94 9.20 12.57 -2.47
C TYR A 94 9.30 11.07 -2.28
N ILE A 95 9.15 10.65 -1.02
CA ILE A 95 9.09 9.25 -0.64
C ILE A 95 7.72 9.00 -0.02
N VAL A 96 6.98 8.05 -0.60
CA VAL A 96 5.59 7.79 -0.28
C VAL A 96 5.42 6.31 0.06
N ILE A 97 4.82 6.01 1.20
CA ILE A 97 4.42 4.66 1.56
C ILE A 97 2.93 4.50 1.31
N ILE A 98 2.60 3.56 0.42
CA ILE A 98 1.22 3.20 0.09
C ILE A 98 0.87 1.80 0.58
N ARG A 99 -0.42 1.58 0.73
CA ARG A 99 -1.05 0.27 0.90
C ARG A 99 -2.01 0.05 -0.25
N ILE A 100 -1.91 -1.08 -0.93
CA ILE A 100 -2.80 -1.42 -2.03
C ILE A 100 -3.93 -2.27 -1.48
N TYR A 101 -5.17 -1.84 -1.72
CA TYR A 101 -6.37 -2.65 -1.51
C TYR A 101 -6.97 -3.07 -2.86
N LYS A 102 -8.09 -3.80 -2.79
CA LYS A 102 -8.79 -4.28 -3.99
C LYS A 102 -9.29 -3.12 -4.84
N ASN A 103 -9.87 -2.09 -4.20
CA ASN A 103 -10.55 -1.00 -4.90
C ASN A 103 -9.75 0.30 -4.94
N ASP A 104 -8.93 0.57 -3.92
CA ASP A 104 -8.22 1.84 -3.75
C ASP A 104 -6.75 1.65 -3.33
N VAL A 105 -6.03 2.77 -3.33
CA VAL A 105 -4.64 2.89 -2.88
C VAL A 105 -4.60 3.91 -1.76
N GLU A 106 -4.24 3.44 -0.57
CA GLU A 106 -4.17 4.30 0.62
C GLU A 106 -2.73 4.78 0.84
N VAL A 107 -2.55 6.10 0.81
CA VAL A 107 -1.32 6.75 1.21
C VAL A 107 -1.25 6.81 2.73
N ARG A 108 -0.30 6.06 3.31
CA ARG A 108 -0.12 5.96 4.77
C ARG A 108 0.79 7.05 5.32
N THR A 109 1.88 7.34 4.62
CA THR A 109 2.84 8.37 5.02
C THR A 109 3.61 8.86 3.82
N ALA A 110 3.99 10.12 3.86
CA ALA A 110 4.88 10.74 2.90
C ALA A 110 5.92 11.59 3.63
N TRP A 111 7.09 11.73 3.03
CA TRP A 111 8.10 12.68 3.46
C TRP A 111 8.95 13.10 2.28
N ILE A 112 9.65 14.22 2.46
CA ILE A 112 10.51 14.82 1.46
C ILE A 112 11.95 14.67 1.91
N LYS A 113 12.84 14.40 0.95
CA LYS A 113 14.29 14.47 1.09
C LYS A 113 14.80 15.54 0.12
N LYS A 114 15.77 16.36 0.53
CA LYS A 114 16.47 17.27 -0.40
C LYS A 114 17.39 16.48 -1.32
N GLY A 115 17.37 16.78 -2.61
CA GLY A 115 18.23 16.14 -3.62
C GLY A 115 17.76 14.74 -4.03
N LYS A 116 18.64 14.02 -4.72
CA LYS A 116 18.44 12.66 -5.22
C LYS A 116 18.89 11.59 -4.22
#